data_AF-A0A9P5S824-F1
#
_entry.id   AF-A0A9P5S824-F1
#
_cell.length_a   1.000
_cell.length_b   1.000
_cell.length_c   1.000
_cell.angle_alpha   90.00
_cell.angle_beta   90.00
_cell.angle_gamma   90.00
#
_symmetry.space_group_name_H-M   'P 1'
#
loop_
_entity.id
_entity.type
_entity.pdbx_description
1 polymer ?
#
loop_
_entity_poly.entity_id
_entity_poly.type
_entity_poly.pdbx_seq_one_letter_code
_entity_poly.pdbx_strand_id
1 'polypeptide(L)' 'FFARRYHPDWHLRYTYIMSAAFDTGTAFMILLSFFAFTMTNTPMPYWWGNPKDDKCPLEYGTQIAPGSP' A
#
# COMPACT_ATOMS: atom_id res chain seq x y z
N PHE A 1 -21.98 -6.96 -25.34
CA PHE A 1 -23.07 -7.97 -25.39
C PHE A 1 -22.81 -9.11 -26.38
N PHE A 2 -22.25 -8.86 -27.57
CA PHE A 2 -22.03 -9.90 -28.60
C PHE A 2 -21.12 -11.06 -28.13
N ALA A 3 -19.94 -10.78 -27.58
CA ALA A 3 -18.98 -11.82 -27.18
C ALA A 3 -19.52 -12.81 -26.11
N ARG A 4 -20.34 -12.34 -25.16
CA ARG A 4 -20.97 -13.17 -24.12
C ARG A 4 -22.03 -14.15 -24.69
N ARG A 5 -22.65 -13.82 -25.83
CA ARG A 5 -23.73 -14.62 -26.45
C ARG A 5 -23.19 -15.72 -27.37
N TYR A 6 -22.10 -15.46 -28.09
CA TYR A 6 -21.56 -16.39 -29.09
C TYR A 6 -20.45 -17.30 -28.54
N HIS A 7 -19.64 -16.83 -27.58
CA HIS A 7 -18.61 -17.65 -26.94
C HIS A 7 -18.52 -17.34 -25.42
N PRO A 8 -19.49 -17.81 -24.63
CA PRO A 8 -19.55 -17.53 -23.19
C PRO A 8 -18.30 -18.03 -22.44
N ASP A 9 -17.77 -19.21 -22.80
CA ASP A 9 -16.57 -19.77 -22.18
C ASP A 9 -15.31 -18.98 -22.46
N TRP A 10 -15.18 -18.46 -23.69
CA TRP A 10 -14.07 -17.58 -24.06
C TRP A 10 -14.14 -16.32 -23.20
N HIS A 11 -15.29 -15.63 -23.19
CA HIS A 11 -15.48 -14.40 -22.43
C HIS A 11 -15.20 -14.55 -20.92
N LEU A 12 -15.62 -15.66 -20.32
CA LEU A 12 -15.40 -15.94 -18.90
C LEU A 12 -13.90 -16.13 -18.58
N ARG A 13 -13.16 -16.87 -19.42
CA ARG A 13 -11.72 -17.10 -19.23
C ARG A 13 -10.91 -15.81 -19.29
N TYR A 14 -11.15 -14.95 -20.28
CA TYR A 14 -10.40 -13.68 -20.38
C TYR A 14 -10.73 -12.72 -19.25
N THR A 15 -11.98 -12.65 -18.83
CA THR A 15 -12.37 -11.76 -17.73
C THR A 15 -11.79 -12.23 -16.40
N TYR A 16 -11.73 -13.54 -16.15
CA TYR A 16 -11.07 -14.12 -14.98
C TYR A 16 -9.56 -13.80 -14.95
N ILE A 17 -8.86 -14.02 -16.07
CA ILE A 17 -7.42 -13.74 -16.17
C ILE A 17 -7.14 -12.25 -16.02
N MET A 18 -7.96 -11.38 -16.62
CA MET A 18 -7.81 -9.92 -16.47
C MET A 18 -8.08 -9.44 -15.06
N SER A 19 -9.06 -10.00 -14.37
CA SER A 19 -9.31 -9.68 -12.96
C SER A 19 -8.13 -10.10 -12.08
N ALA A 20 -7.59 -11.31 -12.30
CA ALA A 20 -6.42 -11.79 -11.57
C ALA A 20 -5.16 -10.96 -11.88
N ALA A 21 -4.97 -10.57 -13.15
CA ALA A 21 -3.87 -9.72 -13.59
C ALA A 21 -3.99 -8.29 -13.04
N PHE A 22 -5.21 -7.75 -12.90
CA PHE A 22 -5.42 -6.43 -12.31
C PHE A 22 -5.11 -6.45 -10.81
N ASP A 23 -5.57 -7.45 -10.07
CA ASP A 23 -5.30 -7.57 -8.63
C ASP A 23 -3.79 -7.70 -8.35
N THR A 24 -3.14 -8.66 -8.99
CA THR A 24 -1.67 -8.83 -8.89
C THR A 24 -0.91 -7.64 -9.46
N GLY A 25 -1.43 -7.01 -10.51
CA GLY A 25 -0.88 -5.81 -11.13
C GLY A 25 -0.90 -4.61 -10.20
N THR A 26 -1.96 -4.41 -9.41
CA THR A 26 -2.00 -3.32 -8.41
C THR A 26 -0.94 -3.50 -7.33
N ALA A 27 -0.79 -4.73 -6.80
CA ALA A 27 0.27 -5.05 -5.85
C ALA A 27 1.68 -4.78 -6.44
N PHE A 28 1.89 -5.14 -7.71
CA PHE A 28 3.13 -4.86 -8.41
C PHE A 28 3.38 -3.36 -8.60
N MET A 29 2.36 -2.58 -8.98
CA MET A 29 2.48 -1.13 -9.14
C MET A 29 2.78 -0.42 -7.81
N ILE A 30 2.24 -0.93 -6.69
CA ILE A 30 2.58 -0.43 -5.35
C ILE A 30 4.07 -0.66 -5.08
N LEU A 31 4.58 -1.87 -5.29
CA LEU A 31 6.00 -2.19 -5.09
C LEU A 31 6.91 -1.32 -5.97
N LEU A 32 6.57 -1.15 -7.25
CA LEU A 32 7.29 -0.26 -8.16
C LEU A 32 7.31 1.19 -7.66
N SER A 33 6.18 1.67 -7.14
CA SER A 33 6.07 3.03 -6.60
C SER A 33 6.98 3.21 -5.38
N PHE A 34 7.04 2.21 -4.48
CA PHE A 34 7.98 2.23 -3.34
C PHE A 34 9.44 2.31 -3.79
N PHE A 35 9.84 1.54 -4.80
CA PHE A 35 11.19 1.63 -5.35
C PHE A 35 11.47 2.98 -5.99
N ALA A 36 10.53 3.52 -6.78
CA ALA A 36 10.67 4.83 -7.40
C ALA A 36 10.85 5.96 -6.36
N PHE A 37 10.07 5.94 -5.28
CA PHE A 37 10.22 6.91 -4.19
C PHE A 37 11.53 6.74 -3.42
N THR A 38 11.96 5.49 -3.18
CA THR A 38 13.24 5.20 -2.51
C THR A 38 14.43 5.72 -3.31
N MET A 39 14.41 5.53 -4.64
CA MET A 39 15.48 6.02 -5.53
C MET A 39 15.52 7.54 -5.62
N THR A 40 14.36 8.19 -5.51
CA THR A 40 14.25 9.67 -5.63
C THR A 40 14.55 10.38 -4.29
N ASN A 41 14.85 9.66 -3.20
CA ASN A 41 15.11 10.21 -1.85
C ASN A 41 14.04 11.21 -1.38
N THR A 42 12.79 11.05 -1.82
CA THR A 42 11.70 11.96 -1.45
C THR A 42 11.20 11.62 -0.05
N PRO A 43 11.04 12.60 0.86
CA PRO A 43 10.44 12.35 2.16
C PRO A 43 8.99 11.90 1.97
N MET A 44 8.59 10.81 2.63
CA MET A 44 7.22 10.31 2.54
C MET A 44 6.23 11.38 3.05
N PRO A 45 5.14 11.67 2.31
CA PRO A 45 4.12 12.60 2.75
C PRO A 45 3.38 12.05 3.97
N TYR A 46 2.74 12.94 4.73
CA TYR A 46 1.85 12.57 5.82
C TYR A 46 0.55 11.98 5.25
N TRP A 47 0.17 10.81 5.73
CA TRP A 47 -1.09 10.13 5.39
C TRP A 47 -1.54 9.26 6.56
N TRP A 48 -2.73 8.68 6.45
CA TRP A 48 -3.33 7.85 7.50
C TRP A 48 -2.49 6.62 7.91
N GLY A 49 -1.48 6.23 7.10
CA GLY A 49 -0.50 5.18 7.42
C GLY A 49 0.93 5.66 7.70
N ASN A 50 1.20 6.96 7.65
CA ASN A 50 2.48 7.57 8.08
C ASN A 50 2.19 8.90 8.80
N PRO A 51 1.63 8.82 10.02
CA PRO A 51 1.43 9.99 10.86
C PRO A 51 2.78 10.56 11.29
N LYS A 52 2.92 11.89 11.26
CA LYS A 52 4.15 12.62 11.60
C LYS A 52 4.56 12.42 13.07
N ASP A 53 3.57 12.19 13.91
CA ASP A 53 3.69 12.07 15.36
C ASP A 53 2.88 10.86 15.83
N ASP A 54 3.48 9.67 15.85
CA ASP A 54 2.96 8.49 16.57
C ASP A 54 4.12 7.64 17.11
N LYS A 55 5.02 8.30 17.84
CA LYS A 55 5.78 7.63 18.88
C LYS A 55 5.04 7.94 20.18
N CYS A 56 4.48 6.93 20.82
CA CYS A 56 3.78 7.05 22.09
C CYS A 56 4.50 8.03 23.03
N PRO A 57 3.80 9.00 23.66
CA PRO A 57 4.37 9.82 24.73
C PRO A 57 4.83 9.00 25.95
N LEU A 58 4.49 7.71 26.01
CA LEU A 58 4.84 6.79 27.09
C LEU A 58 6.34 6.45 27.14
N GLU A 59 7.13 6.70 26.08
CA GLU A 59 8.59 6.49 26.12
C GLU A 59 9.35 7.67 26.76
N TYR A 60 8.72 8.85 26.91
CA TYR A 60 9.36 9.99 27.61
C TYR A 60 9.25 9.87 29.14
N GLY A 61 8.32 9.05 29.65
CA GLY A 61 7.98 8.99 31.08
C GLY A 61 8.83 8.05 31.94
N THR A 62 9.67 7.19 31.36
CA THR A 62 10.51 6.24 32.13
C THR A 62 12.00 6.61 32.19
N GLN A 63 12.41 7.76 31.64
CA GLN A 63 13.79 8.25 31.75
C GLN A 63 14.02 9.36 32.79
N ILE A 64 13.00 9.73 33.57
CA ILE A 64 13.15 10.70 34.65
C ILE A 64 12.47 10.18 35.92
N ALA A 65 13.23 9.45 36.72
CA ALA A 65 12.90 9.29 38.13
C ALA A 65 12.81 10.71 38.75
N PRO A 66 11.68 11.13 39.34
CA PRO A 66 11.61 12.41 40.01
C PRO A 66 12.35 12.31 41.34
N GLY A 67 13.65 12.60 41.27
CA GLY A 67 14.60 12.54 42.36
C GLY A 67 15.89 13.24 41.96
N SER A 68 15.80 14.51 41.59
CA SER A 68 16.94 15.45 41.59
C SER A 68 16.40 16.88 41.37
N PRO A 69 17.05 17.86 42.03
CA PRO A 69 16.43 19.10 42.53
C PRO A 69 15.91 20.07 41.48
#